data_AF-A0A7C4Z5R4-F1
#
_entry.id   AF-A0A7C4Z5R4-F1
#
_cell.length_a   1.000
_cell.length_b   1.000
_cell.length_c   1.000
_cell.angle_alpha   90.00
_cell.angle_beta   90.00
_cell.angle_gamma   90.00
#
_symmetry.space_group_name_H-M   'P 1'
#
loop_
_entity.id
_entity.type
_entity.pdbx_description
1 polymer ?
#
loop_
_entity_poly.entity_id
_entity_poly.type
_entity_poly.pdbx_seq_one_letter_code
_entity_poly.pdbx_strand_id
1 'polypeptide(L)'
;MKRELKKVRIALASPEKIHAWSYGEVEKPETINYRTLKPERDGLFDERIFGPVKDYECACGKYKRQRFEGKVCERCGVEVTKSIVRRYRMGHIELATPAAHIWYVKDVPSKIGTLLDLTAGELEQVLYFAKYIVIDPGGAMLEGAPIKRGELLSDEQYRELKFGRQETYAIPLGTDALIKDGDYVTKGQELAPGVVSKMDGVALFRFPRRISVEYLERERAHLALPKDAWIEADRYEAGEPIAELADPFVFESEAAGVAEVLEWDEGALVRLRDPENDEVVAVYLVPVGFALKVGHGELVNAGDPVAAAGPGAVRLPRGVKVTELEAEAEGDLVHLSMTVEWARVQDYRLEPHMHVLFGEGTEVLKGDKLVGAI
;
A
#
# COMPACT_ATOMS: atom_id res chain seq x y z
N MET A 1 40.81 65.03 -1.19
CA MET A 1 39.96 65.95 -1.99
C MET A 1 38.52 65.46 -1.90
N LYS A 2 37.65 66.16 -1.14
CA LYS A 2 36.22 65.80 -1.07
C LYS A 2 35.60 66.16 -2.42
N ARG A 3 35.07 65.17 -3.14
CA ARG A 3 34.36 65.38 -4.40
C ARG A 3 32.96 65.94 -4.09
N GLU A 4 32.56 66.99 -4.79
CA GLU A 4 31.21 67.54 -4.71
C GLU A 4 30.20 66.58 -5.38
N LEU A 5 29.06 66.37 -4.72
CA LEU A 5 27.98 65.51 -5.23
C LEU A 5 27.23 66.23 -6.36
N LYS A 6 27.40 65.78 -7.60
CA LYS A 6 26.76 66.38 -8.80
C LYS A 6 25.49 65.66 -9.26
N LYS A 7 25.28 64.40 -8.87
CA LYS A 7 24.17 63.54 -9.32
C LYS A 7 23.77 62.55 -8.22
N VAL A 8 22.49 62.17 -8.20
CA VAL A 8 21.94 61.09 -7.36
C VAL A 8 21.28 60.06 -8.29
N ARG A 9 21.51 58.77 -8.04
CA ARG A 9 20.96 57.65 -8.83
C ARG A 9 20.26 56.67 -7.91
N ILE A 10 19.07 56.23 -8.31
CA ILE A 10 18.35 55.11 -7.71
C ILE A 10 18.32 53.94 -8.70
N ALA A 11 18.47 52.71 -8.20
CA ALA A 11 18.46 51.49 -8.99
C ALA A 11 18.08 50.29 -8.11
N LEU A 12 17.74 49.16 -8.74
CA LEU A 12 17.48 47.90 -8.05
C LEU A 12 18.73 47.40 -7.28
N ALA A 13 18.48 46.81 -6.12
CA ALA A 13 19.49 46.08 -5.36
C ALA A 13 19.37 44.59 -5.68
N SER A 14 20.47 43.98 -6.12
CA SER A 14 20.55 42.52 -6.24
C SER A 14 20.74 41.91 -4.84
N PRO A 15 20.41 40.63 -4.62
CA PRO A 15 20.66 39.96 -3.34
C PRO A 15 22.10 40.12 -2.87
N GLU A 16 23.08 39.97 -3.76
CA GLU A 16 24.51 40.11 -3.45
C GLU A 16 24.85 41.53 -2.98
N LYS A 17 24.18 42.56 -3.53
CA LYS A 17 24.37 43.94 -3.10
C LYS A 17 23.76 44.20 -1.72
N ILE A 18 22.63 43.57 -1.39
CA ILE A 18 22.02 43.61 -0.05
C ILE A 18 22.98 42.99 0.96
N HIS A 19 23.58 41.83 0.65
CA HIS A 19 24.61 41.23 1.49
C HIS A 19 25.86 42.12 1.63
N ALA A 20 26.32 42.75 0.56
CA ALA A 20 27.48 43.64 0.59
C ALA A 20 27.29 44.88 1.49
N TRP A 21 26.05 45.28 1.75
CA TRP A 21 25.72 46.36 2.68
C TRP A 21 25.56 45.90 4.13
N SER A 22 25.28 44.62 4.31
CA SER A 22 24.97 44.02 5.60
C SER A 22 26.19 43.86 6.48
N TYR A 23 26.00 44.09 7.78
CA TYR A 23 27.00 43.83 8.82
C TYR A 23 26.71 42.53 9.60
N GLY A 24 25.60 41.85 9.29
CA GLY A 24 25.20 40.61 9.95
C GLY A 24 23.76 40.23 9.67
N GLU A 25 23.46 38.95 9.89
CA GLU A 25 22.10 38.41 9.82
C GLU A 25 21.38 38.62 11.15
N VAL A 26 20.12 39.06 11.08
CA VAL A 26 19.22 39.07 12.24
C VAL A 26 18.48 37.75 12.27
N GLU A 27 18.93 36.83 13.12
CA GLU A 27 18.40 35.47 13.21
C GLU A 27 17.16 35.40 14.11
N LYS A 28 17.05 36.30 15.09
CA LYS A 28 16.02 36.20 16.10
C LYS A 28 15.13 37.44 16.20
N PRO A 29 13.84 37.28 16.56
CA PRO A 29 12.90 38.38 16.62
C PRO A 29 13.03 39.21 17.90
N GLU A 30 13.89 38.84 18.85
CA GLU A 30 14.02 39.57 20.10
C GLU A 30 14.61 40.97 19.88
N THR A 31 14.20 41.88 20.75
CA THR A 31 14.57 43.29 20.69
C THR A 31 15.60 43.61 21.77
N ILE A 32 15.12 43.72 23.01
CA ILE A 32 15.92 44.00 24.20
C ILE A 32 15.52 43.05 25.32
N ASN A 33 16.48 42.75 26.19
CA ASN A 33 16.24 41.95 27.37
C ASN A 33 15.35 42.70 28.36
N TYR A 34 14.27 42.08 28.81
CA TYR A 34 13.30 42.72 29.73
C TYR A 34 13.88 43.12 31.10
N ARG A 35 14.93 42.44 31.59
CA ARG A 35 15.56 42.76 32.89
C ARG A 35 16.66 43.79 32.74
N THR A 36 17.57 43.56 31.79
CA THR A 36 18.78 44.37 31.66
C THR A 36 18.60 45.59 30.76
N LEU A 37 17.50 45.65 29.99
CA LEU A 37 17.21 46.65 28.98
C LEU A 37 18.31 46.77 27.90
N LYS A 38 19.16 45.75 27.78
CA LYS A 38 20.21 45.67 26.77
C LYS A 38 19.71 44.96 25.53
N PRO A 39 20.22 45.29 24.34
CA PRO A 39 19.92 44.54 23.12
C PRO A 39 20.20 43.05 23.27
N GLU A 40 19.27 42.24 22.77
CA GLU A 40 19.50 40.80 22.68
C GLU A 40 20.47 40.47 21.55
N ARG A 41 21.25 39.40 21.76
CA ARG A 41 22.24 38.93 20.80
C ARG A 41 21.56 38.25 19.61
N ASP A 42 22.05 38.55 18.41
CA ASP A 42 21.51 38.11 17.11
C ASP A 42 20.06 38.60 16.85
N GLY A 43 19.59 39.57 17.65
CA GLY A 43 18.28 40.20 17.54
C GLY A 43 18.30 41.54 16.80
N LEU A 44 17.15 42.21 16.75
CA LEU A 44 16.92 43.43 15.95
C LEU A 44 17.79 44.62 16.34
N PHE A 45 18.37 44.62 17.55
CA PHE A 45 19.17 45.72 18.07
C PHE A 45 20.62 45.33 18.41
N ASP A 46 21.08 44.14 18.03
CA ASP A 46 22.41 43.61 18.38
C ASP A 46 23.53 44.60 18.01
N GLU A 47 24.35 44.95 18.99
CA GLU A 47 25.48 45.85 18.85
C GLU A 47 26.60 45.28 17.97
N ARG A 48 26.66 43.96 17.79
CA ARG A 48 27.63 43.30 16.88
C ARG A 48 27.35 43.65 15.42
N ILE A 49 26.07 43.72 15.06
CA ILE A 49 25.60 44.02 13.71
C ILE A 49 25.59 45.53 13.50
N PHE A 50 24.85 46.26 14.35
CA PHE A 50 24.55 47.67 14.10
C PHE A 50 25.58 48.63 14.71
N GLY A 51 26.48 48.14 15.57
CA GLY A 51 27.47 48.94 16.29
C GLY A 51 27.06 49.32 17.71
N PRO A 52 27.97 49.95 18.48
CA PRO A 52 27.84 50.11 19.92
C PRO A 52 26.73 51.09 20.31
N VAL A 53 26.07 50.86 21.45
CA VAL A 53 25.09 51.81 22.03
C VAL A 53 25.77 53.10 22.50
N LYS A 54 26.98 52.99 23.04
CA LYS A 54 27.74 54.10 23.62
C LYS A 54 28.98 54.41 22.80
N ASP A 55 29.34 55.68 22.71
CA ASP A 55 30.53 56.11 21.97
C ASP A 55 31.79 55.48 22.53
N TYR A 56 32.51 54.78 21.65
CA TYR A 56 33.78 54.13 21.95
C TYR A 56 33.75 53.21 23.18
N GLU A 57 32.63 52.51 23.41
CA GLU A 57 32.50 51.49 24.46
C GLU A 57 31.83 50.23 23.90
N CYS A 58 32.45 49.07 24.09
CA CYS A 58 31.85 47.79 23.71
C CYS A 58 30.79 47.33 24.74
N ALA A 59 29.82 46.50 24.32
CA ALA A 59 28.67 46.09 25.15
C ALA A 59 29.01 45.49 26.54
N CYS A 60 30.10 44.73 26.65
CA CYS A 60 30.53 44.14 27.94
C CYS A 60 31.40 45.08 28.81
N GLY A 61 31.77 46.25 28.29
CA GLY A 61 32.60 47.23 29.00
C GLY A 61 34.10 46.91 29.07
N LYS A 62 34.59 45.86 28.38
CA LYS A 62 36.03 45.49 28.35
C LYS A 62 36.89 46.60 27.74
N TYR A 63 36.50 47.08 26.56
CA TYR A 63 37.15 48.17 25.85
C TYR A 63 36.31 49.45 25.97
N LYS A 64 36.95 50.53 26.44
CA LYS A 64 36.34 51.85 26.66
C LYS A 64 37.28 52.95 26.18
N ARG A 65 36.68 54.08 25.77
CA ARG A 65 37.34 55.30 25.28
C ARG A 65 37.95 55.12 23.87
N GLN A 66 38.19 56.24 23.22
CA GLN A 66 38.60 56.32 21.81
C GLN A 66 39.91 55.61 21.46
N ARG A 67 40.80 55.33 22.43
CA ARG A 67 42.09 54.66 22.17
C ARG A 67 41.97 53.27 21.52
N PHE A 68 40.81 52.62 21.62
CA PHE A 68 40.54 51.32 21.03
C PHE A 68 39.65 51.41 19.78
N GLU A 69 39.49 52.58 19.18
CA GLU A 69 38.68 52.80 17.97
C GLU A 69 39.04 51.80 16.87
N GLY A 70 38.02 51.16 16.29
CA GLY A 70 38.14 50.11 15.27
C GLY A 70 38.41 48.69 15.82
N LYS A 71 38.64 48.51 17.13
CA LYS A 71 38.85 47.17 17.70
C LYS A 71 37.52 46.44 17.94
N VAL A 72 37.42 45.20 17.46
CA VAL A 72 36.30 44.29 17.77
C VAL A 72 36.62 43.52 19.05
N CYS A 73 35.70 43.54 20.02
CA CYS A 73 35.90 42.91 21.33
C CYS A 73 35.82 41.37 21.25
N GLU A 74 36.83 40.64 21.74
CA GLU A 74 36.81 39.16 21.69
C GLU A 74 35.70 38.52 22.56
N ARG A 75 35.19 39.22 23.58
CA ARG A 75 34.16 38.68 24.50
C ARG A 75 32.74 38.88 23.98
N CYS A 76 32.43 40.05 23.43
CA CYS A 76 31.07 40.41 23.01
C CYS A 76 30.93 40.67 21.51
N GLY A 77 32.02 40.65 20.74
CA GLY A 77 31.99 40.84 19.28
C GLY A 77 31.66 42.26 18.81
N VAL A 78 31.55 43.24 19.70
CA VAL A 78 31.18 44.62 19.36
C VAL A 78 32.41 45.44 19.02
N GLU A 79 32.36 46.13 17.89
CA GLU A 79 33.37 47.09 17.45
C GLU A 79 33.30 48.39 18.27
N VAL A 80 34.45 48.87 18.71
CA VAL A 80 34.58 50.16 19.40
C VAL A 80 34.60 51.28 18.37
N THR A 81 33.48 51.98 18.20
CA THR A 81 33.34 53.12 17.28
C THR A 81 32.31 54.11 17.85
N LYS A 82 31.99 55.17 17.11
CA LYS A 82 30.91 56.11 17.50
C LYS A 82 29.55 55.43 17.39
N SER A 83 28.68 55.65 18.37
CA SER A 83 27.31 55.11 18.38
C SER A 83 26.47 55.55 17.17
N ILE A 84 26.84 56.66 16.52
CA ILE A 84 26.18 57.17 15.32
C ILE A 84 26.16 56.15 14.16
N VAL A 85 27.08 55.18 14.12
CA VAL A 85 27.11 54.13 13.08
C VAL A 85 25.82 53.30 13.06
N ARG A 86 25.09 53.20 14.18
CA ARG A 86 23.79 52.51 14.28
C ARG A 86 22.72 53.10 13.36
N ARG A 87 22.91 54.32 12.88
CA ARG A 87 22.02 55.00 11.92
C ARG A 87 22.37 54.70 10.46
N TYR A 88 23.51 54.06 10.20
CA TYR A 88 24.09 53.88 8.86
C TYR A 88 24.38 52.41 8.52
N ARG A 89 24.68 51.56 9.50
CA ARG A 89 24.91 50.13 9.28
C ARG A 89 23.60 49.43 8.98
N MET A 90 23.60 48.65 7.91
CA MET A 90 22.48 47.79 7.55
C MET A 90 22.69 46.38 8.11
N GLY A 91 21.60 45.70 8.41
CA GLY A 91 21.55 44.26 8.60
C GLY A 91 20.69 43.63 7.51
N HIS A 92 20.63 42.32 7.49
CA HIS A 92 19.75 41.57 6.58
C HIS A 92 19.10 40.40 7.30
N ILE A 93 18.10 39.81 6.66
CA ILE A 93 17.47 38.55 7.05
C ILE A 93 17.60 37.64 5.84
N GLU A 94 18.16 36.45 6.02
CA GLU A 94 18.22 35.47 4.95
C GLU A 94 16.87 34.76 4.83
N LEU A 95 16.28 34.80 3.63
CA LEU A 95 14.98 34.17 3.40
C LEU A 95 15.20 32.73 2.92
N ALA A 96 14.56 31.77 3.60
CA ALA A 96 14.59 30.37 3.18
C ALA A 96 14.02 30.15 1.77
N THR A 97 13.00 30.95 1.40
CA THR A 97 12.42 30.98 0.06
C THR A 97 12.34 32.42 -0.42
N PRO A 98 12.70 32.72 -1.68
CA PRO A 98 12.59 34.08 -2.22
C PRO A 98 11.17 34.64 -2.10
N ALA A 99 11.07 35.93 -1.78
CA ALA A 99 9.81 36.65 -1.71
C ALA A 99 9.79 37.77 -2.76
N ALA A 100 8.62 37.98 -3.38
CA ALA A 100 8.45 39.08 -4.32
C ALA A 100 8.28 40.41 -3.58
N HIS A 101 9.00 41.44 -4.02
CA HIS A 101 8.83 42.78 -3.46
C HIS A 101 7.51 43.38 -3.95
N ILE A 102 6.61 43.68 -3.00
CA ILE A 102 5.21 44.06 -3.28
C ILE A 102 5.05 45.21 -4.27
N TRP A 103 5.95 46.20 -4.28
CA TRP A 103 5.90 47.32 -5.23
C TRP A 103 6.04 46.90 -6.70
N TYR A 104 6.75 45.81 -7.01
CA TYR A 104 6.88 45.34 -8.40
C TYR A 104 5.75 44.39 -8.82
N VAL A 105 4.91 43.98 -7.86
CA VAL A 105 3.77 43.08 -8.06
C VAL A 105 2.47 43.87 -8.15
N LYS A 106 2.15 44.67 -7.12
CA LYS A 106 0.86 45.33 -6.92
C LYS A 106 0.73 46.72 -7.56
N ASP A 107 1.84 47.37 -7.92
CA ASP A 107 1.81 48.63 -8.68
C ASP A 107 1.26 48.36 -10.08
N VAL A 108 0.23 49.11 -10.52
CA VAL A 108 -0.45 48.86 -11.79
C VAL A 108 0.08 49.83 -12.87
N PRO A 109 0.55 49.34 -14.04
CA PRO A 109 0.65 47.93 -14.42
C PRO A 109 1.80 47.21 -13.70
N SER A 110 1.55 45.94 -13.33
CA SER A 110 2.50 45.09 -12.63
C SER A 110 3.77 44.93 -13.44
N LYS A 111 4.91 45.35 -12.88
CA LYS A 111 6.19 45.32 -13.61
C LYS A 111 6.63 43.88 -13.89
N ILE A 112 6.45 42.98 -12.93
CA ILE A 112 6.73 41.56 -13.10
C ILE A 112 5.71 40.91 -14.03
N GLY A 113 4.42 41.21 -13.86
CA GLY A 113 3.36 40.68 -14.71
C GLY A 113 3.56 41.02 -16.18
N THR A 114 3.83 42.28 -16.49
CA THR A 114 4.11 42.73 -17.86
C THR A 114 5.36 42.07 -18.47
N LEU A 115 6.41 41.81 -17.67
CA LEU A 115 7.61 41.14 -18.17
C LEU A 115 7.40 39.65 -18.49
N LEU A 116 6.52 38.99 -17.75
CA LEU A 116 6.23 37.56 -17.88
C LEU A 116 4.98 37.26 -18.73
N ASP A 117 4.35 38.30 -19.29
CA ASP A 117 3.07 38.20 -19.99
C ASP A 117 1.96 37.55 -19.14
N LEU A 118 1.93 37.91 -17.85
CA LEU A 118 0.92 37.48 -16.88
C LEU A 118 0.02 38.64 -16.49
N THR A 119 -1.27 38.37 -16.37
CA THR A 119 -2.20 39.34 -15.76
C THR A 119 -1.88 39.50 -14.27
N ALA A 120 -2.29 40.63 -13.69
CA ALA A 120 -2.09 40.87 -12.25
C ALA A 120 -2.76 39.78 -11.39
N GLY A 121 -3.93 39.27 -11.81
CA GLY A 121 -4.63 38.20 -11.12
C GLY A 121 -3.91 36.85 -11.19
N GLU A 122 -3.36 36.51 -12.35
CA GLU A 122 -2.56 35.28 -12.54
C GLU A 122 -1.29 35.29 -11.71
N LEU A 123 -0.55 36.41 -11.71
CA LEU A 123 0.64 36.56 -10.89
C LEU A 123 0.33 36.44 -9.39
N GLU A 124 -0.79 37.01 -8.94
CA GLU A 124 -1.25 36.86 -7.56
C GLU A 124 -1.61 35.41 -7.22
N GLN A 125 -2.29 34.70 -8.11
CA GLN A 125 -2.61 33.29 -7.90
C GLN A 125 -1.35 32.43 -7.69
N VAL A 126 -0.26 32.73 -8.40
CA VAL A 126 1.02 32.04 -8.22
C VAL A 126 1.70 32.45 -6.92
N LEU A 127 1.81 33.76 -6.64
CA LEU A 127 2.52 34.27 -5.46
C LEU A 127 1.84 33.93 -4.14
N TYR A 128 0.51 33.80 -4.13
CA TYR A 128 -0.29 33.41 -2.96
C TYR A 128 -0.65 31.92 -2.95
N PHE A 129 0.04 31.10 -3.75
CA PHE A 129 -0.07 29.63 -3.74
C PHE A 129 -1.48 29.10 -4.07
N ALA A 130 -2.28 29.84 -4.83
CA ALA A 130 -3.59 29.38 -5.30
C ALA A 130 -3.48 28.49 -6.55
N LYS A 131 -2.47 28.73 -7.39
CA LYS A 131 -2.18 27.94 -8.59
C LYS A 131 -0.68 27.71 -8.76
N TYR A 132 -0.35 26.62 -9.44
CA TYR A 132 1.00 26.36 -9.91
C TYR A 132 1.23 27.02 -11.26
N ILE A 133 2.48 27.37 -11.57
CA ILE A 133 2.91 27.81 -12.90
C ILE A 133 3.93 26.83 -13.46
N VAL A 134 3.75 26.44 -14.72
CA VAL A 134 4.60 25.44 -15.37
C VAL A 134 5.91 26.09 -15.83
N ILE A 135 7.05 25.57 -15.35
CA ILE A 135 8.38 26.01 -15.78
C ILE A 135 8.90 25.11 -16.91
N ASP A 136 8.79 23.80 -16.71
CA ASP A 136 9.16 22.77 -17.67
C ASP A 136 8.06 21.68 -17.66
N PRO A 137 7.33 21.49 -18.77
CA PRO A 137 6.25 20.50 -18.83
C PRO A 137 6.75 19.05 -18.96
N GLY A 138 8.01 18.79 -19.34
CA GLY A 138 8.54 17.42 -19.47
C GLY A 138 7.76 16.49 -20.40
N GLY A 139 6.94 17.02 -21.32
CA GLY A 139 6.06 16.23 -22.19
C GLY A 139 4.71 15.84 -21.57
N ALA A 140 4.36 16.39 -20.39
CA ALA A 140 3.09 16.15 -19.73
C ALA A 140 1.90 16.62 -20.61
N MET A 141 0.85 15.80 -20.61
CA MET A 141 -0.39 16.07 -21.33
C MET A 141 -1.55 16.10 -20.34
N LEU A 142 -2.37 17.14 -20.42
CA LEU A 142 -3.61 17.27 -19.66
C LEU A 142 -4.78 17.18 -20.65
N GLU A 143 -5.70 16.25 -20.42
CA GLU A 143 -6.89 16.04 -21.28
C GLU A 143 -6.53 15.84 -22.78
N GLY A 144 -5.38 15.24 -23.06
CA GLY A 144 -4.89 15.00 -24.43
C GLY A 144 -4.23 16.21 -25.11
N ALA A 145 -4.11 17.35 -24.43
CA ALA A 145 -3.38 18.51 -24.89
C ALA A 145 -2.00 18.62 -24.21
N PRO A 146 -0.92 18.95 -24.94
CA PRO A 146 0.39 19.18 -24.35
C PRO A 146 0.41 20.49 -23.57
N ILE A 147 0.93 20.43 -22.35
CA ILE A 147 1.05 21.59 -21.45
C ILE A 147 2.20 22.48 -21.89
N LYS A 148 2.01 23.80 -21.82
CA LYS A 148 3.03 24.78 -22.19
C LYS A 148 3.69 25.41 -20.97
N ARG A 149 4.91 25.90 -21.16
CA ARG A 149 5.59 26.75 -20.18
C ARG A 149 4.76 28.02 -19.94
N GLY A 150 4.63 28.43 -18.68
CA GLY A 150 3.87 29.60 -18.25
C GLY A 150 2.38 29.32 -18.00
N GLU A 151 1.90 28.11 -18.32
CA GLU A 151 0.52 27.73 -18.07
C GLU A 151 0.23 27.54 -16.57
N LEU A 152 -0.98 27.91 -16.16
CA LEU A 152 -1.41 27.83 -14.76
C LEU A 152 -2.21 26.57 -14.50
N LEU A 153 -1.83 25.83 -13.47
CA LEU A 153 -2.48 24.59 -13.06
C LEU A 153 -3.16 24.76 -11.70
N SER A 154 -4.36 24.20 -11.56
CA SER A 154 -4.97 23.99 -10.24
C SER A 154 -4.23 22.90 -9.46
N ASP A 155 -4.50 22.79 -8.16
CA ASP A 155 -3.92 21.74 -7.33
C ASP A 155 -4.35 20.34 -7.78
N GLU A 156 -5.59 20.17 -8.22
CA GLU A 156 -6.10 18.90 -8.77
C GLU A 156 -5.39 18.51 -10.06
N GLN A 157 -5.25 19.45 -11.00
CA GLN A 157 -4.54 19.24 -12.27
C GLN A 157 -3.08 18.88 -12.02
N TYR A 158 -2.41 19.60 -11.12
CA TYR A 158 -1.02 19.30 -10.77
C TYR A 158 -0.88 17.92 -10.12
N ARG A 159 -1.79 17.53 -9.23
CA ARG A 159 -1.78 16.20 -8.61
C ARG A 159 -1.99 15.09 -9.64
N GLU A 160 -2.94 15.27 -10.54
CA GLU A 160 -3.20 14.32 -11.63
C GLU A 160 -1.95 14.10 -12.49
N LEU A 161 -1.28 15.18 -12.88
CA LEU A 161 -0.08 15.10 -13.74
C LEU A 161 1.13 14.51 -13.01
N LYS A 162 1.27 14.78 -11.70
CA LYS A 162 2.46 14.38 -10.94
C LYS A 162 2.33 13.02 -10.27
N PHE A 163 1.15 12.69 -9.77
CA PHE A 163 0.90 11.48 -8.97
C PHE A 163 -0.05 10.50 -9.66
N GLY A 164 -0.60 10.86 -10.82
CA GLY A 164 -1.60 10.07 -11.52
C GLY A 164 -3.00 10.26 -10.96
N ARG A 165 -3.98 9.72 -11.67
CA ARG A 165 -5.37 9.64 -11.20
C ARG A 165 -5.58 8.35 -10.45
N GLN A 166 -6.28 8.44 -9.32
CA GLN A 166 -6.76 7.29 -8.56
C GLN A 166 -8.06 7.65 -7.88
N GLU A 167 -8.98 6.69 -7.79
CA GLU A 167 -10.22 6.83 -7.03
C GLU A 167 -10.42 5.59 -6.18
N THR A 168 -10.97 5.77 -4.97
CA THR A 168 -11.27 4.66 -4.06
C THR A 168 -12.78 4.55 -3.88
N TYR A 169 -13.31 3.37 -4.15
CA TYR A 169 -14.73 3.06 -4.00
C TYR A 169 -14.97 2.30 -2.69
N ALA A 170 -15.93 2.74 -1.90
CA ALA A 170 -16.36 2.04 -0.69
C ALA A 170 -17.40 0.98 -1.06
N ILE A 171 -17.12 -0.28 -0.73
CA ILE A 171 -18.05 -1.39 -0.92
C ILE A 171 -18.87 -1.56 0.37
N PRO A 172 -20.20 -1.77 0.29
CA PRO A 172 -21.02 -2.06 1.46
C PRO A 172 -20.53 -3.29 2.24
N LEU A 173 -20.67 -3.25 3.56
CA LEU A 173 -20.26 -4.36 4.43
C LEU A 173 -21.07 -5.63 4.11
N GLY A 174 -20.36 -6.75 3.96
CA GLY A 174 -20.97 -8.05 3.65
C GLY A 174 -21.29 -8.26 2.17
N THR A 175 -20.92 -7.31 1.30
CA THR A 175 -21.00 -7.46 -0.14
C THR A 175 -19.63 -7.84 -0.70
N ASP A 176 -19.56 -8.93 -1.45
CA ASP A 176 -18.35 -9.35 -2.14
C ASP A 176 -18.16 -8.55 -3.44
N ALA A 177 -16.90 -8.38 -3.84
CA ALA A 177 -16.56 -7.75 -5.12
C ALA A 177 -16.88 -8.71 -6.29
N LEU A 178 -17.26 -8.14 -7.44
CA LEU A 178 -17.50 -8.88 -8.69
C LEU A 178 -16.24 -9.03 -9.56
N ILE A 179 -15.17 -8.34 -9.18
CA ILE A 179 -13.86 -8.36 -9.82
C ILE A 179 -12.84 -8.97 -8.85
N LYS A 180 -11.64 -9.31 -9.34
CA LYS A 180 -10.52 -9.80 -8.55
C LYS A 180 -9.48 -8.71 -8.28
N ASP A 181 -8.56 -8.98 -7.35
CA ASP A 181 -7.43 -8.09 -7.12
C ASP A 181 -6.48 -8.09 -8.32
N GLY A 182 -6.12 -6.90 -8.82
CA GLY A 182 -5.25 -6.73 -9.98
C GLY A 182 -5.97 -6.74 -11.35
N ASP A 183 -7.30 -6.88 -11.38
CA ASP A 183 -8.06 -6.83 -12.63
C ASP A 183 -8.02 -5.44 -13.28
N TYR A 184 -7.96 -5.40 -14.61
CA TYR A 184 -8.16 -4.16 -15.35
C TYR A 184 -9.66 -3.88 -15.50
N VAL A 185 -10.09 -2.70 -15.05
CA VAL A 185 -11.48 -2.26 -15.08
C VAL A 185 -11.67 -1.06 -15.99
N THR A 186 -12.83 -1.00 -16.62
CA THR A 186 -13.23 0.13 -17.47
C THR A 186 -14.23 1.04 -16.74
N LYS A 187 -14.29 2.29 -17.16
CA LYS A 187 -15.29 3.25 -16.70
C LYS A 187 -16.69 2.75 -17.02
N GLY A 188 -17.54 2.71 -16.00
CA GLY A 188 -18.89 2.19 -16.08
C GLY A 188 -19.02 0.71 -15.72
N GLN A 189 -17.91 0.00 -15.49
CA GLN A 189 -17.92 -1.39 -15.03
C GLN A 189 -18.33 -1.46 -13.56
N GLU A 190 -19.23 -2.41 -13.25
CA GLU A 190 -19.66 -2.68 -11.89
C GLU A 190 -18.56 -3.46 -11.12
N LEU A 191 -18.14 -2.91 -9.98
CA LEU A 191 -17.10 -3.46 -9.12
C LEU A 191 -17.69 -4.33 -8.00
N ALA A 192 -18.86 -3.94 -7.51
CA ALA A 192 -19.68 -4.64 -6.53
C ALA A 192 -21.15 -4.20 -6.73
N PRO A 193 -22.15 -4.95 -6.25
CA PRO A 193 -23.55 -4.54 -6.30
C PRO A 193 -23.78 -3.07 -5.91
N GLY A 194 -24.12 -2.23 -6.90
CA GLY A 194 -24.36 -0.79 -6.72
C GLY A 194 -23.12 0.10 -6.65
N VAL A 195 -21.93 -0.43 -6.94
CA VAL A 195 -20.66 0.29 -6.98
C VAL A 195 -20.05 0.19 -8.38
N VAL A 196 -19.91 1.32 -9.07
CA VAL A 196 -19.46 1.38 -10.46
C VAL A 196 -18.18 2.22 -10.57
N SER A 197 -17.20 1.74 -11.32
CA SER A 197 -15.98 2.50 -11.59
C SER A 197 -16.26 3.73 -12.45
N LYS A 198 -15.65 4.88 -12.11
CA LYS A 198 -15.76 6.12 -12.89
C LYS A 198 -14.56 6.35 -13.81
N MET A 199 -13.55 5.50 -13.73
CA MET A 199 -12.33 5.60 -14.54
C MET A 199 -11.82 4.22 -14.97
N ASP A 200 -11.01 4.23 -16.02
CA ASP A 200 -10.29 3.04 -16.46
C ASP A 200 -9.02 2.88 -15.61
N GLY A 201 -8.62 1.65 -15.31
CA GLY A 201 -7.39 1.39 -14.59
C GLY A 201 -7.32 -0.01 -13.98
N VAL A 202 -6.31 -0.23 -13.15
CA VAL A 202 -6.15 -1.48 -12.40
C VAL A 202 -6.88 -1.34 -11.07
N ALA A 203 -7.77 -2.29 -10.77
CA ALA A 203 -8.46 -2.36 -9.49
C ALA A 203 -7.55 -3.06 -8.47
N LEU A 204 -7.44 -2.47 -7.28
CA LEU A 204 -6.64 -3.01 -6.18
C LEU A 204 -7.49 -3.13 -4.93
N PHE A 205 -7.42 -4.29 -4.29
CA PHE A 205 -8.08 -4.57 -3.04
C PHE A 205 -7.33 -3.92 -1.89
N ARG A 206 -8.10 -3.35 -0.96
CA ARG A 206 -7.57 -2.52 0.11
C ARG A 206 -7.49 -3.27 1.43
N PHE A 207 -8.63 -3.82 1.85
CA PHE A 207 -8.77 -4.51 3.14
C PHE A 207 -9.68 -5.72 3.00
N PRO A 208 -9.14 -6.89 2.60
CA PRO A 208 -9.92 -8.13 2.62
C PRO A 208 -10.42 -8.41 4.05
N ARG A 209 -11.69 -8.78 4.17
CA ARG A 209 -12.33 -9.14 5.46
C ARG A 209 -12.42 -10.65 5.67
N ARG A 210 -12.20 -11.39 4.60
CA ARG A 210 -12.22 -12.84 4.52
C ARG A 210 -11.12 -13.25 3.55
N ILE A 211 -10.33 -14.25 3.92
CA ILE A 211 -9.49 -15.00 2.99
C ILE A 211 -10.04 -16.42 2.91
N SER A 212 -10.07 -16.96 1.70
CA SER A 212 -10.42 -18.36 1.47
C SER A 212 -9.17 -19.09 1.03
N VAL A 213 -8.83 -20.18 1.71
CA VAL A 213 -7.64 -20.99 1.41
C VAL A 213 -8.12 -22.34 0.94
N GLU A 214 -7.74 -22.69 -0.29
CA GLU A 214 -7.99 -24.01 -0.87
C GLU A 214 -6.82 -24.93 -0.50
N TYR A 215 -7.00 -25.73 0.56
CA TYR A 215 -6.00 -26.72 0.97
C TYR A 215 -6.07 -27.93 0.04
N LEU A 216 -4.99 -28.19 -0.69
CA LEU A 216 -4.86 -29.41 -1.47
C LEU A 216 -4.57 -30.60 -0.54
N GLU A 217 -5.53 -31.50 -0.44
CA GLU A 217 -5.43 -32.73 0.33
C GLU A 217 -5.23 -33.94 -0.60
N ARG A 218 -4.42 -34.89 -0.14
CA ARG A 218 -4.08 -36.11 -0.88
C ARG A 218 -4.10 -37.28 0.07
N GLU A 219 -4.80 -38.34 -0.30
CA GLU A 219 -4.90 -39.54 0.52
C GLU A 219 -5.01 -40.78 -0.36
N ARG A 220 -4.39 -41.88 0.07
CA ARG A 220 -4.49 -43.16 -0.61
C ARG A 220 -5.75 -43.87 -0.11
N ALA A 221 -6.68 -44.13 -1.01
CA ALA A 221 -7.97 -44.74 -0.71
C ALA A 221 -8.21 -45.99 -1.54
N HIS A 222 -9.10 -46.85 -1.06
CA HIS A 222 -9.42 -48.14 -1.64
C HIS A 222 -10.88 -48.18 -2.10
N LEU A 223 -11.13 -48.89 -3.18
CA LEU A 223 -12.48 -49.17 -3.68
C LEU A 223 -12.47 -50.52 -4.38
N ALA A 224 -13.35 -51.43 -3.95
CA ALA A 224 -13.57 -52.69 -4.66
C ALA A 224 -14.79 -52.55 -5.58
N LEU A 225 -14.65 -53.05 -6.81
CA LEU A 225 -15.71 -53.05 -7.83
C LEU A 225 -15.76 -54.41 -8.54
N PRO A 226 -16.91 -54.79 -9.13
CA PRO A 226 -16.96 -55.91 -10.06
C PRO A 226 -16.04 -55.65 -11.26
N LYS A 227 -15.24 -56.65 -11.63
CA LYS A 227 -14.22 -56.54 -12.68
C LYS A 227 -14.82 -56.23 -14.06
N ASP A 228 -16.01 -56.71 -14.33
CA ASP A 228 -16.77 -56.49 -15.57
C ASP A 228 -17.45 -55.12 -15.64
N ALA A 229 -17.64 -54.46 -14.49
CA ALA A 229 -18.23 -53.13 -14.39
C ALA A 229 -17.18 -52.00 -14.43
N TRP A 230 -15.92 -52.28 -14.05
CA TRP A 230 -14.87 -51.27 -13.96
C TRP A 230 -14.41 -50.77 -15.34
N ILE A 231 -14.31 -49.43 -15.48
CA ILE A 231 -13.81 -48.77 -16.68
C ILE A 231 -12.30 -48.53 -16.51
N GLU A 232 -11.46 -49.41 -17.04
CA GLU A 232 -10.01 -49.38 -16.84
C GLU A 232 -9.35 -48.06 -17.28
N ALA A 233 -8.64 -47.41 -16.37
CA ALA A 233 -7.83 -46.22 -16.61
C ALA A 233 -6.72 -46.06 -15.55
N ASP A 234 -5.63 -45.39 -15.92
CA ASP A 234 -4.50 -45.12 -15.00
C ASP A 234 -4.76 -43.92 -14.06
N ARG A 235 -5.74 -43.09 -14.40
CA ARG A 235 -6.13 -41.87 -13.69
C ARG A 235 -7.56 -41.50 -14.05
N TYR A 236 -8.20 -40.71 -13.18
CA TYR A 236 -9.53 -40.17 -13.45
C TYR A 236 -9.60 -38.70 -13.08
N GLU A 237 -10.17 -37.90 -13.98
CA GLU A 237 -10.49 -36.50 -13.73
C GLU A 237 -11.80 -36.35 -12.94
N ALA A 238 -11.99 -35.15 -12.39
CA ALA A 238 -13.17 -34.87 -11.58
C ALA A 238 -14.48 -35.06 -12.37
N GLY A 239 -15.39 -35.86 -11.81
CA GLY A 239 -16.67 -36.19 -12.45
C GLY A 239 -16.63 -37.31 -13.49
N GLU A 240 -15.47 -37.89 -13.79
CA GLU A 240 -15.32 -38.96 -14.79
C GLU A 240 -15.97 -40.28 -14.31
N PRO A 241 -16.65 -41.04 -15.19
CA PRO A 241 -17.19 -42.36 -14.84
C PRO A 241 -16.06 -43.36 -14.59
N ILE A 242 -16.18 -44.11 -13.49
CA ILE A 242 -15.21 -45.13 -13.08
C ILE A 242 -15.75 -46.55 -13.25
N ALA A 243 -17.06 -46.74 -13.23
CA ALA A 243 -17.70 -48.03 -13.45
C ALA A 243 -19.14 -47.90 -13.96
N GLU A 244 -19.66 -48.94 -14.59
CA GLU A 244 -21.07 -49.09 -14.97
C GLU A 244 -21.60 -50.42 -14.41
N LEU A 245 -22.38 -50.35 -13.34
CA LEU A 245 -22.87 -51.55 -12.63
C LEU A 245 -24.11 -52.11 -13.33
N ALA A 246 -24.08 -53.38 -13.73
CA ALA A 246 -25.25 -54.06 -14.30
C ALA A 246 -26.27 -54.48 -13.22
N ASP A 247 -25.77 -54.87 -12.04
CA ASP A 247 -26.55 -55.37 -10.91
C ASP A 247 -26.23 -54.56 -9.63
N PRO A 248 -27.12 -54.58 -8.61
CA PRO A 248 -26.83 -53.96 -7.32
C PRO A 248 -25.57 -54.55 -6.70
N PHE A 249 -24.69 -53.69 -6.19
CA PHE A 249 -23.42 -54.07 -5.59
C PHE A 249 -23.27 -53.49 -4.18
N VAL A 250 -22.77 -54.30 -3.26
CA VAL A 250 -22.46 -53.89 -1.88
C VAL A 250 -20.96 -53.94 -1.72
N PHE A 251 -20.38 -52.80 -1.37
CA PHE A 251 -18.97 -52.68 -1.04
C PHE A 251 -18.79 -52.94 0.46
N GLU A 252 -18.11 -54.03 0.80
CA GLU A 252 -17.85 -54.48 2.17
C GLU A 252 -16.46 -54.05 2.64
N SER A 253 -16.29 -53.88 3.95
CA SER A 253 -15.00 -53.54 4.54
C SER A 253 -14.06 -54.74 4.59
N GLU A 254 -12.80 -54.55 4.24
CA GLU A 254 -11.74 -55.56 4.41
C GLU A 254 -11.09 -55.51 5.81
N ALA A 255 -11.28 -54.41 6.54
CA ALA A 255 -10.69 -54.17 7.85
C ALA A 255 -11.75 -53.91 8.93
N ALA A 256 -11.36 -54.08 10.19
CA ALA A 256 -12.19 -53.70 11.34
C ALA A 256 -11.67 -52.41 11.97
N GLY A 257 -12.58 -51.51 12.36
CA GLY A 257 -12.23 -50.24 12.98
C GLY A 257 -13.45 -49.33 13.21
N VAL A 258 -13.21 -48.17 13.80
CA VAL A 258 -14.22 -47.11 13.94
C VAL A 258 -14.19 -46.22 12.70
N ALA A 259 -15.34 -46.00 12.08
CA ALA A 259 -15.46 -45.23 10.85
C ALA A 259 -15.43 -43.72 11.11
N GLU A 260 -14.45 -43.03 10.53
CA GLU A 260 -14.38 -41.58 10.39
C GLU A 260 -14.81 -41.22 8.97
N VAL A 261 -16.05 -40.74 8.82
CA VAL A 261 -16.61 -40.35 7.51
C VAL A 261 -16.31 -38.88 7.21
N LEU A 262 -15.70 -38.62 6.06
CA LEU A 262 -15.56 -37.32 5.40
C LEU A 262 -16.54 -37.25 4.22
N GLU A 263 -17.66 -36.55 4.41
CA GLU A 263 -18.64 -36.34 3.34
C GLU A 263 -18.28 -35.10 2.50
N TRP A 264 -18.35 -35.24 1.18
CA TRP A 264 -18.30 -34.11 0.24
C TRP A 264 -19.72 -33.75 -0.23
N ASP A 265 -19.86 -32.70 -1.03
CA ASP A 265 -21.14 -32.35 -1.67
C ASP A 265 -21.73 -33.51 -2.49
N GLU A 266 -20.85 -34.33 -3.09
CA GLU A 266 -21.22 -35.56 -3.78
C GLU A 266 -20.19 -36.65 -3.45
N GLY A 267 -20.60 -37.76 -2.81
CA GLY A 267 -19.71 -38.85 -2.40
C GLY A 267 -19.05 -38.63 -1.04
N ALA A 268 -18.21 -39.58 -0.62
CA ALA A 268 -17.54 -39.54 0.67
C ALA A 268 -16.21 -40.29 0.68
N LEU A 269 -15.42 -40.06 1.71
CA LEU A 269 -14.23 -40.84 2.05
C LEU A 269 -14.37 -41.37 3.48
N VAL A 270 -14.16 -42.67 3.67
CA VAL A 270 -14.34 -43.35 4.96
C VAL A 270 -12.99 -43.84 5.44
N ARG A 271 -12.50 -43.32 6.57
CA ARG A 271 -11.30 -43.84 7.22
C ARG A 271 -11.71 -44.79 8.34
N LEU A 272 -11.17 -45.99 8.37
CA LEU A 272 -11.30 -46.87 9.52
C LEU A 272 -10.10 -46.68 10.43
N ARG A 273 -10.37 -46.41 11.70
CA ARG A 273 -9.33 -46.27 12.74
C ARG A 273 -9.40 -47.40 13.74
N ASP A 274 -8.25 -47.92 14.13
CA ASP A 274 -8.18 -48.90 15.20
C ASP A 274 -8.54 -48.22 16.54
N PRO A 275 -9.50 -48.77 17.30
CA PRO A 275 -9.95 -48.16 18.56
C PRO A 275 -8.91 -48.18 19.69
N GLU A 276 -7.87 -49.03 19.62
CA GLU A 276 -6.85 -49.16 20.66
C GLU A 276 -5.71 -48.14 20.49
N ASN A 277 -5.27 -47.88 19.26
CA ASN A 277 -4.10 -47.05 18.98
C ASN A 277 -4.38 -45.82 18.08
N ASP A 278 -5.62 -45.65 17.60
CA ASP A 278 -6.07 -44.55 16.73
C ASP A 278 -5.37 -44.50 15.36
N GLU A 279 -4.69 -45.57 14.93
CA GLU A 279 -4.07 -45.67 13.61
C GLU A 279 -5.11 -45.93 12.52
N VAL A 280 -4.96 -45.29 11.36
CA VAL A 280 -5.82 -45.53 10.20
C VAL A 280 -5.45 -46.88 9.58
N VAL A 281 -6.38 -47.83 9.62
CA VAL A 281 -6.19 -49.20 9.12
C VAL A 281 -6.64 -49.37 7.68
N ALA A 282 -7.64 -48.60 7.23
CA ALA A 282 -8.11 -48.59 5.85
C ALA A 282 -8.75 -47.24 5.52
N VAL A 283 -8.69 -46.85 4.26
CA VAL A 283 -9.37 -45.65 3.75
C VAL A 283 -10.14 -46.08 2.52
N TYR A 284 -11.44 -45.77 2.46
CA TYR A 284 -12.29 -46.14 1.35
C TYR A 284 -12.85 -44.92 0.63
N LEU A 285 -12.81 -44.94 -0.70
CA LEU A 285 -13.49 -43.96 -1.52
C LEU A 285 -14.93 -44.41 -1.78
N VAL A 286 -15.90 -43.56 -1.47
CA VAL A 286 -17.32 -43.77 -1.81
C VAL A 286 -17.69 -42.83 -2.96
N PRO A 287 -17.66 -43.32 -4.21
CA PRO A 287 -17.93 -42.51 -5.40
C PRO A 287 -19.42 -42.17 -5.54
N VAL A 288 -19.74 -41.26 -6.46
CA VAL A 288 -21.13 -40.91 -6.76
C VAL A 288 -21.81 -42.08 -7.45
N GLY A 289 -22.94 -42.52 -6.91
CA GLY A 289 -23.67 -43.73 -7.31
C GLY A 289 -23.75 -44.76 -6.18
N PHE A 290 -22.82 -44.70 -5.22
CA PHE A 290 -22.89 -45.46 -3.99
C PHE A 290 -23.59 -44.65 -2.88
N ALA A 291 -24.49 -45.32 -2.16
CA ALA A 291 -25.10 -44.82 -0.94
C ALA A 291 -24.30 -45.35 0.26
N LEU A 292 -23.76 -44.43 1.07
CA LEU A 292 -23.04 -44.74 2.30
C LEU A 292 -23.93 -45.54 3.28
N LYS A 293 -23.36 -46.58 3.88
CA LYS A 293 -24.05 -47.46 4.85
C LYS A 293 -23.50 -47.39 6.27
N VAL A 294 -22.34 -46.77 6.45
CA VAL A 294 -21.69 -46.58 7.76
C VAL A 294 -21.76 -45.12 8.19
N GLY A 295 -22.01 -44.88 9.48
CA GLY A 295 -22.02 -43.56 10.09
C GLY A 295 -20.68 -43.17 10.70
N HIS A 296 -20.47 -41.87 10.90
CA HIS A 296 -19.31 -41.38 11.65
C HIS A 296 -19.35 -41.88 13.11
N GLY A 297 -18.28 -42.50 13.57
CA GLY A 297 -18.15 -43.11 14.89
C GLY A 297 -18.72 -44.52 15.02
N GLU A 298 -19.20 -45.12 13.93
CA GLU A 298 -19.72 -46.49 13.92
C GLU A 298 -18.58 -47.52 13.93
N LEU A 299 -18.75 -48.61 14.69
CA LEU A 299 -17.81 -49.73 14.68
C LEU A 299 -18.13 -50.63 13.48
N VAL A 300 -17.17 -50.80 12.59
CA VAL A 300 -17.24 -51.60 11.37
C VAL A 300 -16.32 -52.81 11.52
N ASN A 301 -16.80 -54.01 11.27
CA ASN A 301 -16.00 -55.23 11.22
C ASN A 301 -15.64 -55.56 9.76
N ALA A 302 -14.65 -56.44 9.57
CA ALA A 302 -14.40 -57.02 8.25
C ALA A 302 -15.64 -57.79 7.76
N GLY A 303 -16.08 -57.49 6.54
CA GLY A 303 -17.31 -58.01 5.92
C GLY A 303 -18.56 -57.13 6.13
N ASP A 304 -18.50 -56.08 6.97
CA ASP A 304 -19.64 -55.17 7.13
C ASP A 304 -19.78 -54.24 5.91
N PRO A 305 -21.02 -53.92 5.47
CA PRO A 305 -21.26 -53.10 4.28
C PRO A 305 -20.88 -51.63 4.53
N VAL A 306 -19.91 -51.11 3.78
CA VAL A 306 -19.46 -49.71 3.83
C VAL A 306 -20.37 -48.82 2.98
N ALA A 307 -20.67 -49.27 1.76
CA ALA A 307 -21.52 -48.55 0.83
C ALA A 307 -22.26 -49.51 -0.11
N ALA A 308 -23.38 -49.10 -0.69
CA ALA A 308 -24.10 -49.90 -1.66
C ALA A 308 -24.57 -49.07 -2.86
N ALA A 309 -24.44 -49.62 -4.07
CA ALA A 309 -24.90 -49.02 -5.30
C ALA A 309 -25.98 -49.89 -5.96
N GLY A 310 -26.94 -49.24 -6.62
CA GLY A 310 -27.83 -49.92 -7.56
C GLY A 310 -27.20 -50.01 -8.96
N PRO A 311 -27.90 -50.61 -9.93
CA PRO A 311 -27.47 -50.61 -11.33
C PRO A 311 -27.34 -49.19 -11.87
N GLY A 312 -26.28 -48.93 -12.65
CA GLY A 312 -26.03 -47.67 -13.33
C GLY A 312 -24.59 -47.17 -13.21
N ALA A 313 -24.39 -45.96 -13.74
CA ALA A 313 -23.09 -45.30 -13.80
C ALA A 313 -22.61 -44.87 -12.41
N VAL A 314 -21.38 -45.26 -12.09
CA VAL A 314 -20.61 -44.81 -10.93
C VAL A 314 -19.52 -43.87 -11.43
N ARG A 315 -19.41 -42.69 -10.83
CA ARG A 315 -18.44 -41.66 -11.23
C ARG A 315 -17.72 -41.05 -10.05
N LEU A 316 -16.58 -40.43 -10.31
CA LEU A 316 -15.92 -39.61 -9.30
C LEU A 316 -16.75 -38.38 -8.92
N PRO A 317 -16.62 -37.90 -7.67
CA PRO A 317 -17.06 -36.58 -7.28
C PRO A 317 -16.43 -35.47 -8.14
N ARG A 318 -17.13 -34.34 -8.31
CA ARG A 318 -16.64 -33.20 -9.10
C ARG A 318 -15.53 -32.37 -8.44
N GLY A 319 -15.27 -32.60 -7.15
CA GLY A 319 -14.18 -31.97 -6.40
C GLY A 319 -12.97 -32.87 -6.19
N VAL A 320 -13.00 -34.08 -6.73
CA VAL A 320 -12.05 -35.15 -6.42
C VAL A 320 -11.43 -35.68 -7.70
N LYS A 321 -10.11 -35.87 -7.69
CA LYS A 321 -9.35 -36.48 -8.79
C LYS A 321 -8.58 -37.69 -8.30
N VAL A 322 -8.29 -38.61 -9.20
CA VAL A 322 -7.38 -39.73 -8.95
C VAL A 322 -6.14 -39.54 -9.80
N THR A 323 -4.99 -39.34 -9.15
CA THR A 323 -3.72 -39.05 -9.85
C THR A 323 -2.85 -40.28 -10.06
N GLU A 324 -2.98 -41.27 -9.19
CA GLU A 324 -2.31 -42.57 -9.30
C GLU A 324 -3.30 -43.67 -8.95
N LEU A 325 -3.26 -44.79 -9.67
CA LEU A 325 -4.13 -45.93 -9.46
C LEU A 325 -3.37 -47.23 -9.66
N GLU A 326 -3.52 -48.15 -8.70
CA GLU A 326 -3.05 -49.52 -8.77
C GLU A 326 -4.27 -50.44 -8.64
N ALA A 327 -4.40 -51.42 -9.54
CA ALA A 327 -5.52 -52.33 -9.57
C ALA A 327 -5.06 -53.78 -9.40
N GLU A 328 -5.64 -54.48 -8.45
CA GLU A 328 -5.41 -55.90 -8.21
C GLU A 328 -6.71 -56.69 -8.39
N ALA A 329 -6.70 -57.71 -9.25
CA ALA A 329 -7.87 -58.53 -9.51
C ALA A 329 -7.85 -59.78 -8.62
N GLU A 330 -8.87 -59.95 -7.79
CA GLU A 330 -9.07 -61.13 -6.95
C GLU A 330 -10.47 -61.73 -7.22
N GLY A 331 -10.52 -62.91 -7.85
CA GLY A 331 -11.77 -63.52 -8.27
C GLY A 331 -12.53 -62.67 -9.29
N ASP A 332 -13.78 -62.32 -8.96
CA ASP A 332 -14.68 -61.49 -9.78
C ASP A 332 -14.61 -59.99 -9.44
N LEU A 333 -13.79 -59.61 -8.45
CA LEU A 333 -13.60 -58.22 -8.02
C LEU A 333 -12.26 -57.66 -8.49
N VAL A 334 -12.23 -56.34 -8.64
CA VAL A 334 -11.01 -55.55 -8.76
C VAL A 334 -10.92 -54.61 -7.57
N HIS A 335 -9.80 -54.68 -6.86
CA HIS A 335 -9.46 -53.82 -5.74
C HIS A 335 -8.58 -52.68 -6.26
N LEU A 336 -9.12 -51.46 -6.21
CA LEU A 336 -8.45 -50.26 -6.67
C LEU A 336 -7.82 -49.57 -5.47
N SER A 337 -6.50 -49.40 -5.48
CA SER A 337 -5.77 -48.53 -4.56
C SER A 337 -5.39 -47.25 -5.30
N MET A 338 -5.97 -46.12 -4.90
CA MET A 338 -5.89 -44.86 -5.64
C MET A 338 -5.41 -43.71 -4.76
N THR A 339 -4.54 -42.87 -5.30
CA THR A 339 -4.19 -41.58 -4.70
C THR A 339 -5.25 -40.56 -5.10
N VAL A 340 -6.09 -40.21 -4.13
CA VAL A 340 -7.21 -39.30 -4.28
C VAL A 340 -6.77 -37.90 -3.88
N GLU A 341 -7.00 -36.90 -4.73
CA GLU A 341 -6.70 -35.49 -4.47
C GLU A 341 -7.99 -34.66 -4.48
N TRP A 342 -8.15 -33.78 -3.50
CA TRP A 342 -9.26 -32.83 -3.44
C TRP A 342 -8.83 -31.51 -2.80
N ALA A 343 -9.61 -30.47 -3.02
CA ALA A 343 -9.41 -29.18 -2.37
C ALA A 343 -10.40 -29.01 -1.21
N ARG A 344 -9.88 -28.78 0.00
CA ARG A 344 -10.70 -28.36 1.14
C ARG A 344 -10.61 -26.84 1.28
N VAL A 345 -11.74 -26.18 1.07
CA VAL A 345 -11.85 -24.73 1.23
C VAL A 345 -12.02 -24.40 2.70
N GLN A 346 -11.21 -23.47 3.21
CA GLN A 346 -11.33 -22.94 4.57
C GLN A 346 -11.31 -21.42 4.54
N ASP A 347 -12.37 -20.82 5.08
CA ASP A 347 -12.48 -19.38 5.23
C ASP A 347 -11.88 -18.93 6.57
N TYR A 348 -11.10 -17.84 6.54
CA TYR A 348 -10.59 -17.15 7.71
C TYR A 348 -11.07 -15.69 7.70
N ARG A 349 -11.67 -15.27 8.81
CA ARG A 349 -12.11 -13.88 9.02
C ARG A 349 -10.93 -13.01 9.47
N LEU A 350 -10.87 -11.80 8.93
CA LEU A 350 -9.83 -10.82 9.24
C LEU A 350 -10.37 -9.64 10.05
N GLU A 351 -9.64 -9.32 11.11
CA GLU A 351 -9.91 -8.16 11.95
C GLU A 351 -9.22 -6.89 11.42
N PRO A 352 -9.68 -5.68 11.77
CA PRO A 352 -9.11 -4.43 11.25
C PRO A 352 -7.62 -4.20 11.52
N HIS A 353 -7.03 -4.88 12.51
CA HIS A 353 -5.61 -4.78 12.87
C HIS A 353 -4.75 -5.86 12.19
N MET A 354 -5.38 -6.71 11.37
CA MET A 354 -4.73 -7.78 10.62
C MET A 354 -4.49 -7.35 9.17
N HIS A 355 -3.42 -7.87 8.57
CA HIS A 355 -3.04 -7.63 7.18
C HIS A 355 -2.68 -8.93 6.48
N VAL A 356 -3.15 -9.10 5.24
CA VAL A 356 -2.82 -10.25 4.41
C VAL A 356 -1.41 -10.07 3.85
N LEU A 357 -0.62 -11.13 3.91
CA LEU A 357 0.79 -11.11 3.53
C LEU A 357 1.07 -11.64 2.11
N PHE A 358 0.05 -12.20 1.45
CA PHE A 358 0.14 -12.81 0.13
C PHE A 358 -0.84 -12.17 -0.86
N GLY A 359 -0.50 -12.22 -2.15
CA GLY A 359 -1.42 -11.84 -3.22
C GLY A 359 -2.43 -12.95 -3.53
N GLU A 360 -3.50 -12.61 -4.24
CA GLU A 360 -4.50 -13.58 -4.69
C GLU A 360 -3.86 -14.67 -5.58
N GLY A 361 -4.24 -15.94 -5.36
CA GLY A 361 -3.73 -17.08 -6.14
C GLY A 361 -2.30 -17.54 -5.80
N THR A 362 -1.70 -17.04 -4.72
CA THR A 362 -0.36 -17.47 -4.31
C THR A 362 -0.37 -18.87 -3.69
N GLU A 363 0.52 -19.77 -4.15
CA GLU A 363 0.76 -21.06 -3.51
C GLU A 363 1.47 -20.89 -2.17
N VAL A 364 1.02 -21.62 -1.14
CA VAL A 364 1.53 -21.54 0.23
C VAL A 364 1.79 -22.93 0.79
N LEU A 365 2.80 -23.05 1.66
CA LEU A 365 3.19 -24.31 2.28
C LEU A 365 2.87 -24.32 3.79
N LYS A 366 2.93 -25.52 4.37
CA LYS A 366 2.72 -25.69 5.82
C LYS A 366 3.76 -24.87 6.60
N GLY A 367 3.27 -23.97 7.45
CA GLY A 367 4.08 -23.09 8.30
C GLY A 367 4.12 -21.64 7.83
N ASP A 368 3.64 -21.36 6.62
CA ASP A 368 3.56 -20.00 6.10
C ASP A 368 2.51 -19.18 6.86
N LYS A 369 2.85 -17.91 7.13
CA LYS A 369 1.98 -16.97 7.83
C LYS A 369 1.15 -16.19 6.81
N LEU A 370 -0.12 -16.57 6.66
CA LEU A 370 -1.03 -15.92 5.71
C LEU A 370 -1.39 -14.47 6.11
N VAL A 371 -1.41 -14.21 7.41
CA VAL A 371 -1.90 -12.97 8.00
C VAL A 371 -0.91 -12.51 9.08
N GLY A 372 -0.53 -11.24 9.04
CA GLY A 372 0.15 -10.56 10.12
C GLY A 372 -0.83 -9.79 10.99
N ALA A 373 -0.56 -9.68 12.28
CA ALA A 373 -1.27 -8.81 13.22
C ALA A 373 -0.25 -7.93 13.94
N ILE A 374 -0.60 -6.66 14.17
CA ILE A 374 0.21 -5.72 14.95
C ILE A 374 -0.14 -5.85 16.43
#